data_AF-A0A376MK07-F1
#
_entry.id   AF-A0A376MK07-F1
#
_cell.length_a   1.000
_cell.length_b   1.000
_cell.length_c   1.000
_cell.angle_alpha   90.00
_cell.angle_beta   90.00
_cell.angle_gamma   90.00
#
_symmetry.space_group_name_H-M   'P 1'
#
loop_
_entity.id
_entity.type
_entity.pdbx_description
1 polymer ?
#
loop_
_entity_poly.entity_id
_entity_poly.type
_entity_poly.pdbx_seq_one_letter_code
_entity_poly.pdbx_strand_id
1 'polypeptide(L)' 'MFSVEDQIRATAHVECRKDAEVIDEIPMAYKDIDAVMAAQSDLVEVIYTLRQVVCVKG' A
#
# COMPACT_ATOMS: atom_id res chain seq x y z
N MET A 1 -2.67 2.95 16.98
CA MET A 1 -3.13 3.92 15.97
C MET A 1 -1.89 4.44 15.25
N PHE A 2 -1.90 4.47 13.93
CA PHE A 2 -0.74 4.92 13.14
C PHE A 2 -0.59 6.45 13.19
N SER A 3 0.62 6.93 12.94
CA SER A 3 0.96 8.36 12.91
C SER A 3 1.27 8.85 11.49
N VAL A 4 1.35 10.18 11.33
CA VAL A 4 1.87 10.80 10.09
C VAL A 4 3.29 10.35 9.80
N GLU A 5 4.13 10.18 10.82
CA GLU A 5 5.51 9.73 10.64
C GLU A 5 5.58 8.29 10.10
N ASP A 6 4.68 7.42 10.56
CA ASP A 6 4.53 6.06 10.03
C ASP A 6 4.15 6.11 8.55
N GLN A 7 3.21 7.00 8.17
CA GLN A 7 2.81 7.19 6.77
C GLN A 7 4.00 7.63 5.93
N ILE A 8 4.76 8.65 6.36
CA ILE A 8 5.95 9.15 5.67
C ILE A 8 6.97 8.03 5.45
N ARG A 9 7.26 7.26 6.49
CA ARG A 9 8.24 6.16 6.46
C ARG A 9 7.79 5.03 5.53
N ALA A 10 6.54 4.59 5.66
CA ALA A 10 5.97 3.50 4.86
C ALA A 10 5.92 3.84 3.36
N THR A 11 5.79 5.12 3.03
CA THR A 11 5.65 5.60 1.65
C THR A 11 6.86 6.42 1.19
N ALA A 12 8.04 6.23 1.78
CA ALA A 12 9.26 6.97 1.45
C ALA A 12 9.72 6.80 -0.02
N HIS A 13 9.22 5.77 -0.70
CA HIS A 13 9.54 5.43 -2.08
C HIS A 13 8.42 5.76 -3.09
N VAL A 14 7.34 6.40 -2.62
CA VAL A 14 6.18 6.79 -3.42
C VAL A 14 5.92 8.28 -3.20
N GLU A 15 5.80 9.02 -4.29
CA GLU A 15 5.40 10.43 -4.23
C GLU A 15 3.89 10.49 -3.99
N CYS A 16 3.49 10.98 -2.80
CA CYS A 16 2.08 11.12 -2.46
C CYS A 16 1.85 12.08 -1.29
N ARG A 17 0.58 12.42 -1.06
CA ARG A 17 0.12 13.20 0.10
C ARG A 17 0.46 12.47 1.42
N LYS A 18 0.96 13.21 2.43
CA LYS A 18 1.47 12.67 3.72
C LYS A 18 0.85 13.36 4.95
N ASP A 19 -0.35 13.91 4.84
CA ASP A 19 -1.04 14.54 5.97
C ASP A 19 -1.89 13.55 6.78
N ALA A 20 -2.52 14.06 7.85
CA ALA A 20 -3.30 13.24 8.77
C ALA A 20 -4.58 12.65 8.14
N GLU A 21 -5.07 13.26 7.06
CA GLU A 21 -6.31 12.86 6.37
C GLU A 21 -6.16 11.57 5.56
N VAL A 22 -4.95 11.00 5.47
CA VAL A 22 -4.68 9.76 4.71
C VAL A 22 -4.07 8.63 5.55
N ILE A 23 -4.06 8.77 6.89
CA ILE A 23 -3.46 7.80 7.80
C ILE A 23 -4.23 6.48 7.85
N ASP A 24 -5.56 6.53 7.71
CA ASP A 24 -6.43 5.35 7.69
C ASP A 24 -6.17 4.46 6.48
N GLU A 25 -5.59 5.01 5.42
CA GLU A 25 -5.16 4.31 4.21
C GLU A 25 -3.62 4.09 4.13
N ILE A 26 -2.91 4.13 5.26
CA ILE A 26 -1.51 3.72 5.32
C ILE A 26 -1.34 2.28 4.84
N PRO A 27 -0.24 1.90 4.16
CA PRO A 27 -0.06 0.52 3.68
C PRO A 27 -0.27 -0.56 4.75
N MET A 28 0.10 -0.26 6.01
CA MET A 28 -0.06 -1.16 7.16
C MET A 28 -1.51 -1.34 7.65
N ALA A 29 -2.47 -0.58 7.11
CA ALA A 29 -3.90 -0.79 7.37
C ALA A 29 -4.48 -1.94 6.55
N TYR A 30 -3.77 -2.40 5.50
CA TYR A 30 -4.20 -3.48 4.62
C TYR A 30 -3.45 -4.78 4.92
N LYS A 31 -3.99 -5.89 4.41
CA LYS A 31 -3.28 -7.18 4.39
C LYS A 31 -2.10 -7.09 3.42
N ASP A 32 -1.08 -7.91 3.68
CA ASP A 32 0.00 -8.13 2.73
C ASP A 32 -0.55 -8.70 1.42
N ILE A 33 -0.34 -8.00 0.31
CA ILE A 33 -0.84 -8.39 -1.00
C ILE A 33 -0.21 -9.72 -1.46
N ASP A 34 1.05 -9.98 -1.10
CA ASP A 34 1.74 -11.22 -1.50
C ASP A 34 1.09 -12.42 -0.80
N ALA A 35 0.70 -12.28 0.47
CA ALA A 35 -0.04 -13.29 1.21
C ALA A 35 -1.45 -13.53 0.62
N VAL A 36 -2.13 -12.46 0.19
CA VAL A 36 -3.46 -12.56 -0.45
C VAL A 36 -3.36 -13.30 -1.78
N MET A 37 -2.37 -12.97 -2.62
CA MET A 37 -2.18 -13.60 -3.92
C MET A 37 -1.76 -15.08 -3.77
N ALA A 38 -0.90 -15.40 -2.80
CA ALA A 38 -0.51 -16.78 -2.50
C ALA A 38 -1.70 -17.65 -2.09
N ALA A 39 -2.66 -17.09 -1.34
CA ALA A 39 -3.85 -17.81 -0.90
C ALA A 39 -4.86 -18.11 -2.02
N GLN A 40 -4.67 -17.56 -3.23
CA GLN A 40 -5.56 -17.74 -4.38
C GLN A 40 -4.82 -18.33 -5.59
N SER A 41 -3.62 -18.87 -5.40
CA SER A 41 -2.73 -19.31 -6.49
C SER A 41 -3.31 -20.42 -7.39
N ASP A 42 -4.31 -21.15 -6.91
CA ASP A 42 -5.03 -22.19 -7.65
C ASP A 42 -6.17 -21.63 -8.53
N LEU A 43 -6.57 -20.38 -8.31
CA LEU A 43 -7.68 -19.73 -9.00
C LEU A 43 -7.24 -18.62 -9.97
N VAL A 44 -6.04 -18.07 -9.78
CA VAL A 44 -5.55 -16.93 -10.56
C VAL A 44 -4.11 -17.10 -11.01
N GLU A 45 -3.75 -16.43 -12.11
CA GLU A 45 -2.39 -16.35 -12.64
C GLU A 45 -1.87 -14.90 -12.56
N VAL A 46 -0.66 -14.71 -12.04
CA VAL A 46 0.01 -13.39 -12.01
C VAL A 46 0.71 -13.16 -13.34
N ILE A 47 0.14 -12.28 -14.17
CA ILE A 47 0.76 -11.93 -15.46
C ILE A 47 1.86 -10.87 -15.29
N TYR A 48 1.64 -9.88 -14.42
CA TYR A 48 2.60 -8.81 -14.14
C TYR A 48 2.48 -8.34 -12.68
N THR A 49 3.59 -7.86 -12.12
CA THR A 49 3.62 -7.16 -10.82
C THR A 49 4.01 -5.70 -11.05
N LEU A 50 3.22 -4.78 -10.52
CA LEU A 50 3.45 -3.34 -10.67
C LEU A 50 3.98 -2.76 -9.36
N ARG A 51 4.96 -1.86 -9.48
CA ARG A 51 5.47 -1.06 -8.36
C ARG A 51 4.94 0.36 -8.48
N GLN A 52 4.37 0.85 -7.39
CA GLN A 52 3.85 2.22 -7.33
C GLN A 52 4.98 3.24 -7.25
N VAL A 53 4.79 4.37 -7.94
CA VAL A 53 5.71 5.52 -7.94
C VAL A 53 5.03 6.82 -7.52
N VAL A 54 3.73 6.96 -7.78
CA VAL A 54 2.90 8.12 -7.41
C VAL A 54 1.57 7.63 -6.83
N CYS A 55 1.03 8.33 -5.83
CA CYS A 55 -0.36 8.17 -5.36
C CYS A 55 -1.06 9.53 -5.33
N VAL A 56 -2.17 9.66 -6.03
CA VAL A 56 -3.07 10.81 -5.93
C VAL A 56 -4.36 10.35 -5.28
N LYS A 57 -4.71 10.97 -4.15
CA LYS A 57 -5.94 10.70 -3.39
C LYS A 57 -6.86 11.91 -3.48
N GLY A 58 -8.17 11.66 -3.48
CA GLY A 58 -9.22 12.68 -3.46
C GLY A 58 -9.33 13.40 -2.12
#